data_AF-A0A4W6FGB3-F1
#
_entry.id   AF-A0A4W6FGB3-F1
#
_cell.length_a   1.000
_cell.length_b   1.000
_cell.length_c   1.000
_cell.angle_alpha   90.00
_cell.angle_beta   90.00
_cell.angle_gamma   90.00
#
_symmetry.space_group_name_H-M   'P 1'
#
loop_
_entity.id
_entity.type
_entity.pdbx_description
1 polymer ?
#
loop_
_entity_poly.entity_id
_entity_poly.type
_entity_poly.pdbx_seq_one_letter_code
_entity_poly.pdbx_strand_id
1 'polypeptide(L)'
;MSGEVYLLWLLSLLQTLSVYGAELSSEACRELGFSSNLLCSSCDLLGEFSLTKLQPDCRQCCQQEAQMEARKLYAGAILEVHLSHLCFISSAFVRSDKPKMFKGLQIKYVRGSDPVLKLLDDNGNIAEELSILKWNTDSVEEFLSEKLDRI
;
A
#
# COMPACT_ATOMS: atom_id res chain seq x y z
N MET A 1 -32.70 -22.47 -44.45
CA MET A 1 -32.98 -21.21 -43.71
C MET A 1 -32.58 -21.26 -42.24
N SER A 2 -32.44 -22.41 -41.59
CA SER A 2 -32.02 -22.48 -40.17
C SER A 2 -30.50 -22.44 -39.93
N GLY A 3 -29.69 -22.83 -40.92
CA GLY A 3 -28.22 -22.90 -40.80
C GLY A 3 -27.52 -21.53 -40.78
N GLU A 4 -28.00 -20.57 -41.57
CA GLU A 4 -27.45 -19.20 -41.55
C GLU A 4 -27.76 -18.47 -40.24
N VAL A 5 -28.94 -18.71 -39.65
CA VAL A 5 -29.29 -18.13 -38.36
C VAL A 5 -28.35 -18.68 -37.28
N TYR A 6 -28.13 -19.99 -37.23
CA TYR A 6 -27.17 -20.58 -36.28
C TYR A 6 -25.74 -20.05 -36.47
N LEU A 7 -25.30 -19.84 -37.72
CA LEU A 7 -23.98 -19.28 -38.03
C LEU A 7 -23.84 -17.83 -37.54
N LEU A 8 -24.86 -17.00 -37.73
CA LEU A 8 -24.89 -15.61 -37.27
C LEU A 8 -24.90 -15.51 -35.73
N TRP A 9 -25.63 -16.40 -35.06
CA TRP A 9 -25.62 -16.49 -33.59
C TRP A 9 -24.26 -16.95 -33.05
N LEU A 10 -23.60 -17.91 -33.72
CA LEU A 10 -22.25 -18.36 -33.37
C LEU A 10 -21.20 -17.24 -33.55
N LEU A 11 -21.29 -16.48 -34.64
CA LEU A 11 -20.40 -15.34 -34.90
C LEU A 11 -20.59 -14.22 -33.88
N SER A 12 -21.84 -13.94 -33.48
CA SER A 12 -22.13 -12.94 -32.44
C SER A 12 -21.61 -13.39 -31.06
N LEU A 13 -21.72 -14.68 -30.73
CA LEU A 13 -21.17 -15.24 -29.49
C LEU A 13 -19.63 -15.17 -29.45
N LEU A 14 -18.95 -15.44 -30.58
CA LEU A 14 -17.49 -15.33 -30.66
C LEU A 14 -16.99 -13.89 -30.42
N GLN A 15 -17.71 -12.87 -30.89
CA GLN A 15 -17.34 -11.47 -30.67
C GLN A 15 -17.45 -11.06 -29.19
N THR A 16 -18.38 -11.65 -28.44
CA THR A 16 -18.53 -11.32 -27.00
C THR A 16 -17.42 -11.90 -26.11
N LEU A 17 -16.75 -12.98 -26.54
CA LEU A 17 -15.64 -13.58 -25.79
C LEU A 17 -14.32 -12.82 -25.94
N SER A 18 -14.18 -11.97 -26.97
CA SER A 18 -12.94 -11.22 -27.24
C SER A 18 -12.77 -9.95 -26.39
N VAL A 19 -13.72 -9.63 -25.52
CA VAL A 19 -13.70 -8.47 -24.62
C VAL A 19 -12.97 -8.76 -23.29
N TYR A 20 -12.56 -10.01 -23.05
CA TYR A 20 -11.64 -10.32 -21.96
C TYR A 20 -10.21 -10.00 -22.40
N GLY A 21 -9.67 -8.92 -21.84
CA GLY A 21 -8.34 -8.32 -22.05
C GLY A 21 -7.35 -9.15 -22.85
N ALA A 22 -7.11 -8.73 -24.10
CA ALA A 22 -5.89 -9.11 -24.77
C ALA A 22 -4.72 -8.49 -23.99
N GLU A 23 -4.01 -9.30 -23.21
CA GLU A 23 -2.69 -8.91 -22.71
C GLU A 23 -1.80 -8.71 -23.94
N LEU A 24 -1.38 -7.47 -24.17
CA LEU A 24 -0.32 -7.22 -25.14
C LEU A 24 0.93 -7.95 -24.64
N SER A 25 1.61 -8.67 -25.54
CA SER A 25 2.89 -9.29 -25.20
C SER A 25 3.86 -8.22 -24.71
N SER A 26 4.72 -8.57 -23.75
CA SER A 26 5.70 -7.65 -23.16
C SER A 26 6.55 -6.90 -24.19
N GLU A 27 6.79 -7.52 -25.33
CA GLU A 27 7.53 -6.99 -26.48
C GLU A 27 6.75 -5.89 -27.22
N ALA A 28 5.44 -6.06 -27.41
CA ALA A 28 4.58 -5.05 -28.04
C ALA A 28 4.50 -3.79 -27.17
N CYS A 29 4.44 -3.96 -25.85
CA CYS A 29 4.47 -2.85 -24.91
C CYS A 29 5.79 -2.07 -24.97
N ARG A 30 6.92 -2.75 -25.18
CA ARG A 30 8.23 -2.10 -25.34
C ARG A 30 8.33 -1.30 -26.64
N GLU A 31 7.74 -1.80 -27.74
CA GLU A 31 7.66 -1.06 -29.01
C GLU A 31 6.81 0.22 -28.88
N LEU A 32 5.79 0.20 -28.03
CA LEU A 32 4.99 1.37 -27.66
C LEU A 32 5.70 2.31 -26.67
N GLY A 33 6.89 1.94 -26.17
CA GLY A 33 7.69 2.72 -25.24
C GLY A 33 7.36 2.49 -23.75
N PHE A 34 6.54 1.49 -23.43
CA PHE A 34 6.21 1.14 -22.04
C PHE A 34 7.21 0.15 -21.44
N SER A 35 7.48 0.31 -20.14
CA SER A 35 8.32 -0.62 -19.37
C SER A 35 7.57 -1.91 -19.07
N SER A 36 8.29 -3.03 -19.00
CA SER A 36 7.71 -4.33 -18.62
C SER A 36 7.26 -4.41 -17.15
N ASN A 37 7.68 -3.46 -16.31
CA ASN A 37 7.27 -3.35 -14.90
C ASN A 37 6.34 -2.14 -14.67
N LEU A 38 5.62 -1.70 -15.71
CA LEU A 38 4.69 -0.58 -15.62
C LEU A 38 3.54 -0.93 -14.66
N LEU A 39 3.28 -0.08 -13.67
CA LEU A 39 2.21 -0.28 -12.71
C LEU A 39 0.95 0.47 -13.15
N CYS A 40 -0.24 -0.12 -12.96
CA CYS A 40 -1.47 0.46 -13.49
C CYS A 40 -1.82 1.84 -12.90
N SER A 41 -1.42 2.17 -11.68
CA SER A 41 -1.53 3.52 -11.10
C SER A 41 -0.79 4.59 -11.88
N SER A 42 0.28 4.22 -12.61
CA SER A 42 1.01 5.16 -13.45
C SER A 42 0.17 5.63 -14.65
N CYS A 43 -0.75 4.78 -15.12
CA CYS A 43 -1.67 5.13 -16.20
C CYS A 43 -2.75 6.13 -15.77
N ASP A 44 -3.07 6.21 -14.48
CA ASP A 44 -4.03 7.18 -13.92
C ASP A 44 -3.47 8.60 -13.93
N LEU A 45 -2.16 8.74 -13.72
CA LEU A 45 -1.46 10.04 -13.67
C LEU A 45 -1.29 10.67 -15.06
N LEU A 46 -1.41 9.90 -16.15
CA LEU A 46 -1.25 10.40 -17.52
C LEU A 46 -2.22 11.56 -17.85
N GLY A 47 -3.39 11.59 -17.20
CA GLY A 47 -4.35 12.68 -17.36
C GLY A 47 -3.81 14.03 -16.89
N GLU A 48 -3.01 14.05 -15.83
CA GLU A 48 -2.44 15.29 -15.27
C GLU A 48 -1.42 15.95 -16.22
N PHE A 49 -0.76 15.14 -17.05
CA PHE A 49 0.24 15.59 -18.02
C PHE A 49 -0.32 15.79 -19.43
N SER A 50 -1.65 15.77 -19.60
CA SER A 50 -2.30 15.81 -20.93
C SER A 50 -1.89 14.65 -21.85
N LEU A 51 -1.50 13.51 -21.29
CA LEU A 51 -1.11 12.28 -21.99
C LEU A 51 -2.24 11.25 -22.06
N THR A 52 -3.50 11.68 -21.90
CA THR A 52 -4.70 10.82 -21.93
C THR A 52 -4.79 9.93 -23.17
N LYS A 53 -4.19 10.35 -24.29
CA LYS A 53 -4.13 9.54 -25.53
C LYS A 53 -3.37 8.23 -25.36
N LEU A 54 -2.41 8.16 -24.44
CA LEU A 54 -1.60 6.97 -24.14
C LEU A 54 -2.24 6.07 -23.09
N GLN A 55 -3.29 6.54 -22.41
CA GLN A 55 -3.98 5.79 -21.37
C GLN A 55 -4.52 4.42 -21.80
N PRO A 56 -5.16 4.24 -22.98
CA PRO A 56 -5.62 2.91 -23.40
C PRO A 56 -4.47 1.92 -23.57
N ASP A 57 -3.39 2.32 -24.26
CA ASP A 57 -2.23 1.47 -24.49
C ASP A 57 -1.48 1.17 -23.18
N CYS A 58 -1.38 2.17 -22.30
CA CYS A 58 -0.79 2.03 -20.96
C CYS A 58 -1.52 0.96 -20.14
N ARG A 59 -2.86 0.96 -20.18
CA ARG A 59 -3.70 -0.01 -19.44
C ARG A 59 -3.58 -1.43 -19.97
N GLN A 60 -3.25 -1.59 -21.24
CA GLN A 60 -3.00 -2.91 -21.84
C GLN A 60 -1.60 -3.45 -21.52
N CYS A 61 -0.70 -2.58 -21.02
CA CYS A 61 0.70 -2.90 -20.74
C CYS A 61 1.06 -2.87 -19.27
N CYS A 62 0.15 -2.47 -18.40
CA CYS A 62 0.41 -2.32 -16.98
C CYS A 62 0.11 -3.61 -16.20
N GLN A 63 0.87 -3.82 -15.14
CA GLN A 63 0.61 -4.84 -14.14
C GLN A 63 -0.20 -4.22 -13.02
N GLN A 64 -1.22 -4.95 -12.57
CA GLN A 64 -1.92 -4.57 -11.37
C GLN A 64 -0.94 -4.66 -10.21
N GLU A 65 -0.81 -3.58 -9.45
CA GLU A 65 -0.12 -3.60 -8.19
C GLU A 65 -0.75 -4.70 -7.34
N ALA A 66 0.08 -5.62 -6.81
CA ALA A 66 -0.35 -6.42 -5.68
C ALA A 66 -0.89 -5.41 -4.67
N GLN A 67 -2.18 -5.53 -4.33
CA GLN A 67 -2.79 -4.62 -3.37
C GLN A 67 -1.82 -4.56 -2.19
N MET A 68 -1.30 -3.36 -1.87
CA MET A 68 -0.78 -3.12 -0.53
C MET A 68 -1.81 -3.76 0.37
N GLU A 69 -1.46 -4.83 1.09
CA GLU A 69 -2.41 -5.53 1.95
C GLU A 69 -3.22 -4.47 2.66
N ALA A 70 -4.54 -4.48 2.46
CA ALA A 70 -5.44 -3.42 2.90
C ALA A 70 -4.99 -3.00 4.31
N ARG A 71 -4.50 -1.75 4.44
CA ARG A 71 -3.67 -1.32 5.57
C ARG A 71 -4.21 -1.93 6.85
N LYS A 72 -3.51 -2.92 7.39
CA LYS A 72 -3.94 -3.57 8.62
C LYS A 72 -3.81 -2.53 9.72
N LEU A 73 -4.94 -1.95 10.10
CA LEU A 73 -5.02 -1.03 11.22
C LEU A 73 -5.04 -1.84 12.51
N TYR A 74 -4.31 -1.35 13.50
CA TYR A 74 -4.27 -1.93 14.84
C TYR A 74 -5.15 -1.09 15.76
N ALA A 75 -5.78 -1.72 16.74
CA ALA A 75 -6.66 -1.03 17.68
C ALA A 75 -5.88 -0.06 18.60
N GLY A 76 -4.57 -0.28 18.75
CA GLY A 76 -3.67 0.60 19.48
C GLY A 76 -2.23 0.12 19.41
N ALA A 77 -1.34 0.82 20.12
CA ALA A 77 0.06 0.43 20.24
C ALA A 77 0.66 0.86 21.58
N ILE A 78 1.66 0.14 22.07
CA ILE A 78 2.45 0.48 23.25
C ILE A 78 3.89 0.71 22.80
N LEU A 79 4.36 1.94 22.96
CA LEU A 79 5.73 2.34 22.72
C LEU A 79 6.52 2.27 24.03
N GLU A 80 7.30 1.20 24.20
CA GLU A 80 8.18 1.01 25.35
C GLU A 80 9.53 1.68 25.08
N VAL A 81 9.87 2.71 25.85
CA VAL A 81 11.11 3.48 25.68
C VAL A 81 11.91 3.55 26.98
N HIS A 82 13.24 3.66 26.84
CA HIS A 82 14.14 3.90 27.95
C HIS A 82 14.74 5.31 27.87
N LEU A 83 14.77 6.02 29.01
CA LEU A 83 15.38 7.34 29.14
C LEU A 83 16.92 7.24 29.30
N SER A 84 17.62 6.63 28.35
CA SER A 84 19.09 6.73 28.28
C SER A 84 19.55 7.69 27.19
N HIS A 85 20.78 8.19 27.35
CA HIS A 85 21.47 9.08 26.41
C HIS A 85 21.64 8.51 24.99
N LEU A 86 21.31 7.25 24.72
CA LEU A 86 21.38 6.66 23.37
C LEU A 86 20.04 6.70 22.62
N CYS A 87 18.95 7.10 23.29
CA CYS A 87 17.60 7.13 22.73
C CYS A 87 17.18 8.55 22.33
N PHE A 88 18.08 9.33 21.73
CA PHE A 88 17.77 10.72 21.36
C PHE A 88 16.61 10.80 20.36
N ILE A 89 16.45 9.81 19.49
CA ILE A 89 15.56 9.97 18.34
C ILE A 89 14.10 9.61 18.65
N SER A 90 13.81 8.52 19.35
CA SER A 90 12.43 8.25 19.83
C SER A 90 12.00 9.23 20.92
N SER A 91 12.94 9.78 21.70
CA SER A 91 12.61 10.79 22.73
C SER A 91 12.06 12.09 22.15
N ALA A 92 12.45 12.45 20.92
CA ALA A 92 11.92 13.62 20.23
C ALA A 92 10.43 13.44 19.86
N PHE A 93 10.06 12.26 19.36
CA PHE A 93 8.66 11.92 19.11
C PHE A 93 7.85 11.96 20.41
N VAL A 94 8.32 11.26 21.46
CA VAL A 94 7.62 11.13 22.75
C VAL A 94 7.46 12.48 23.48
N ARG A 95 8.42 13.40 23.35
CA ARG A 95 8.36 14.73 23.98
C ARG A 95 7.54 15.76 23.22
N SER A 96 7.18 15.47 21.96
CA SER A 96 6.35 16.35 21.13
C SER A 96 4.86 16.16 21.41
N ASP A 97 4.00 16.93 20.73
CA ASP A 97 2.55 16.73 20.75
C ASP A 97 2.06 15.62 19.79
N LYS A 98 2.95 15.10 18.92
CA LYS A 98 2.62 14.08 17.91
C LYS A 98 1.99 12.80 18.49
N PRO A 99 2.44 12.24 19.63
CA PRO A 99 1.84 11.02 20.19
C PRO A 99 0.34 11.16 20.48
N LYS A 100 -0.13 12.38 20.78
CA LYS A 100 -1.54 12.65 21.07
C LYS A 100 -2.44 12.57 19.83
N MET A 101 -1.84 12.58 18.64
CA MET A 101 -2.56 12.49 17.37
C MET A 101 -2.92 11.04 17.02
N PHE A 102 -2.43 10.03 17.75
CA PHE A 102 -2.66 8.62 17.43
C PHE A 102 -3.62 8.00 18.45
N LYS A 103 -4.74 7.47 17.96
CA LYS A 103 -5.72 6.78 18.80
C LYS A 103 -5.13 5.47 19.33
N GLY A 104 -5.26 5.24 20.63
CA GLY A 104 -4.82 3.99 21.27
C GLY A 104 -3.30 3.86 21.43
N LEU A 105 -2.51 4.91 21.14
CA LEU A 105 -1.07 4.93 21.39
C LEU A 105 -0.79 5.18 22.88
N GLN A 106 0.01 4.32 23.50
CA GLN A 106 0.44 4.41 24.90
C GLN A 106 1.96 4.47 24.97
N ILE A 107 2.49 5.39 25.79
CA ILE A 107 3.93 5.48 26.04
C ILE A 107 4.25 4.86 27.39
N LYS A 108 5.18 3.91 27.42
CA LYS A 108 5.61 3.25 28.66
C LYS A 108 7.11 3.35 28.81
N TYR A 109 7.55 3.82 29.98
CA TYR A 109 8.97 3.95 30.29
C TYR A 109 9.47 2.69 31.00
N VAL A 110 10.39 1.96 30.36
CA VAL A 110 10.96 0.71 30.89
C VAL A 110 12.47 0.89 31.09
N ARG A 111 13.03 0.33 32.17
CA ARG A 111 14.46 0.45 32.49
C ARG A 111 15.24 -0.75 31.96
N GLY A 112 16.39 -0.48 31.33
CA GLY A 112 17.36 -1.52 30.94
C GLY A 112 16.92 -2.40 29.77
N SER A 113 15.95 -1.95 28.97
CA SER A 113 15.49 -2.62 27.76
C SER A 113 15.71 -1.74 26.54
N ASP A 114 15.94 -2.38 25.39
CA ASP A 114 15.91 -1.70 24.09
C ASP A 114 14.48 -1.17 23.82
N PRO A 115 14.34 -0.10 23.02
CA PRO A 115 13.03 0.46 22.72
C PRO A 115 12.27 -0.47 21.75
N VAL A 116 11.00 -0.69 22.06
CA VAL A 116 10.13 -1.66 21.39
C VAL A 116 8.76 -1.04 21.13
N LEU A 117 8.21 -1.30 19.95
CA LEU A 117 6.84 -0.97 19.58
C LEU A 117 6.00 -2.24 19.57
N LYS A 118 4.95 -2.28 20.40
CA LYS A 118 4.00 -3.40 20.50
C LYS A 118 2.67 -2.97 19.90
N LEU A 119 2.21 -3.63 18.86
CA LEU A 119 0.93 -3.35 18.21
C LEU A 119 -0.17 -4.21 18.84
N LEU A 120 -1.33 -3.62 19.09
CA LEU A 120 -2.44 -4.26 19.80
C LEU A 120 -3.56 -4.67 18.84
N ASP A 121 -4.14 -5.85 19.06
CA ASP A 121 -5.39 -6.27 18.43
C ASP A 121 -6.62 -5.61 19.08
N ASP A 122 -7.81 -5.87 18.54
CA ASP A 122 -9.09 -5.34 19.05
C ASP A 122 -9.40 -5.76 20.50
N ASN A 123 -8.76 -6.82 21.00
CA ASN A 123 -8.91 -7.31 22.36
C ASN A 123 -7.89 -6.69 23.33
N GLY A 124 -6.96 -5.85 22.82
CA GLY A 124 -5.87 -5.26 23.58
C GLY A 124 -4.69 -6.21 23.83
N ASN A 125 -4.61 -7.36 23.14
CA ASN A 125 -3.47 -8.26 23.20
C ASN A 125 -2.37 -7.80 22.23
N ILE A 126 -1.13 -8.19 22.51
CA ILE A 126 0.01 -7.91 21.63
C ILE A 126 -0.12 -8.79 20.38
N ALA A 127 -0.46 -8.15 19.27
CA ALA A 127 -0.52 -8.80 17.96
C ALA A 127 0.87 -8.92 17.34
N GLU A 128 1.72 -7.91 17.53
CA GLU A 128 3.04 -7.84 16.91
C GLU A 128 3.99 -7.00 17.77
N GLU A 129 5.27 -7.35 17.73
CA GLU A 129 6.33 -6.66 18.48
C GLU A 129 7.52 -6.36 17.56
N LEU A 130 7.95 -5.10 17.54
CA LEU A 130 9.00 -4.59 16.66
C LEU A 130 10.09 -3.87 17.46
N SER A 131 11.36 -4.18 17.20
CA SER A 131 12.47 -3.40 17.72
C SER A 131 12.64 -2.11 16.92
N ILE A 132 12.60 -0.98 17.61
CA ILE A 132 12.73 0.36 16.99
C ILE A 132 14.05 1.04 17.36
N LEU A 133 15.05 0.27 17.84
CA LEU A 133 16.34 0.77 18.29
C LEU A 133 17.05 1.67 17.26
N LYS A 134 16.88 1.37 15.97
CA LYS A 134 17.51 2.10 14.86
C LYS A 134 16.61 3.12 14.19
N TRP A 135 15.38 3.32 14.67
CA TRP A 135 14.40 4.17 14.02
C TRP A 135 14.60 5.63 14.40
N ASN A 136 14.33 6.52 13.45
CA ASN A 136 14.31 7.95 13.70
C ASN A 136 12.87 8.46 13.94
N THR A 137 12.72 9.74 14.28
CA THR A 137 11.42 10.37 14.61
C THR A 137 10.44 10.24 13.45
N ASP A 138 10.92 10.45 12.23
CA ASP A 138 10.10 10.48 11.03
C ASP A 138 9.65 9.06 10.68
N SER A 139 10.53 8.06 10.79
CA SER A 139 10.19 6.65 10.59
C SER A 139 9.16 6.14 11.60
N VAL A 140 9.29 6.54 12.87
CA VAL A 140 8.29 6.18 13.91
C VAL A 140 6.94 6.80 13.58
N GLU A 141 6.91 8.08 13.22
CA GLU A 141 5.66 8.78 12.88
C GLU A 141 5.01 8.19 11.61
N GLU A 142 5.78 7.99 10.55
CA GLU A 142 5.30 7.43 9.28
C GLU A 142 4.69 6.05 9.49
N PHE A 143 5.40 5.17 10.21
CA PHE A 143 4.91 3.83 10.50
C PHE A 143 3.63 3.85 11.34
N LEU A 144 3.58 4.65 12.40
CA LEU A 144 2.37 4.78 13.22
C LEU A 144 1.19 5.36 12.43
N SER A 145 1.46 6.22 11.45
CA SER A 145 0.43 6.81 10.57
C SER A 145 -0.14 5.83 9.57
N GLU A 146 0.64 4.82 9.20
CA GLU A 146 0.16 3.73 8.35
C GLU A 146 -0.64 2.71 9.16
N LYS A 147 -0.27 2.48 10.42
CA LYS A 147 -0.79 1.37 11.24
C LYS A 147 -1.87 1.76 12.25
N LEU A 148 -2.02 3.03 12.60
CA LEU A 148 -3.00 3.51 13.59
C LEU A 148 -3.89 4.61 13.04
N ASP A 149 -5.11 4.70 13.59
CA ASP A 149 -6.01 5.82 13.34
C ASP A 149 -5.49 7.12 13.96
N ARG A 150 -5.58 8.20 13.18
CA ARG A 150 -5.30 9.55 13.66
C ARG A 150 -6.55 10.19 14.27
N ILE A 151 -6.36 10.99 15.31
CA ILE A 151 -7.40 11.81 15.98
C ILE A 151 -7.46 13.19 15.34
#